data_AF-K8Y6Y0-F1
#
_entry.id   AF-K8Y6Y0-F1
#
_cell.length_a   1.000
_cell.length_b   1.000
_cell.length_c   1.000
_cell.angle_alpha   90.00
_cell.angle_beta   90.00
_cell.angle_gamma   90.00
#
_symmetry.space_group_name_H-M   'P 1'
#
loop_
_entity.id
_entity.type
_entity.pdbx_description
1 polymer ?
#
loop_
_entity_poly.entity_id
_entity_poly.type
_entity_poly.pdbx_seq_one_letter_code
_entity_poly.pdbx_strand_id
1 'polypeptide(L)'
;MTKIRDVLTGQSIRDIKDHISAIYSKILTNKSINLKLNGEQIKPLHFDKEWSHNPDVPPKGFDLTARVGKEQVSVKITGGLIAEGGDSGHGEYGVYIYCNNRLIVRSLKTPEVGFSKGQVGVPHNSISLARVIVEINGPAEQMPWNSSKSGIDIKHKVFQLIREKIIEIMKHYTTASRNLFPERETKIAPFKQGKIDFEKIQSISEIEKSALPVIPKLKKRMSDKVKDLNLSLAKSEPWIVGTYEVIVMTEGIKSKNFETKNRIILILLDSSIEIAFKDYLTYKVKSHHYTDAALARIFDKRHSVHEEIRKYSNGILDISDWNNLDYYYRLRCDLIHKRASAMVLDTDITKFTNLAKKIHKKLLGVKYPSLKN
;
A
#
# COMPACT_ATOMS: atom_id res chain seq x y z
N MET A 1 -45.97 32.72 -19.69
CA MET A 1 -45.46 31.96 -18.52
C MET A 1 -44.10 31.39 -18.88
N THR A 2 -43.04 31.91 -18.27
CA THR A 2 -41.67 31.46 -18.49
C THR A 2 -41.52 30.05 -17.91
N LYS A 3 -41.25 29.04 -18.75
CA LYS A 3 -40.91 27.69 -18.28
C LYS A 3 -39.71 27.80 -17.35
N ILE A 4 -39.91 27.52 -16.06
CA ILE A 4 -38.81 27.31 -15.12
C ILE A 4 -37.98 26.15 -15.70
N ARG A 5 -36.70 26.40 -16.02
CA ARG A 5 -35.85 25.47 -16.76
C ARG A 5 -35.53 24.19 -15.98
N ASP A 6 -35.61 24.24 -14.66
CA ASP A 6 -35.29 23.11 -13.78
C ASP A 6 -36.50 22.74 -12.91
N VAL A 7 -36.96 21.50 -13.06
CA VAL A 7 -38.00 20.93 -12.18
C VAL A 7 -37.32 20.50 -10.89
N LEU A 8 -37.70 21.12 -9.76
CA LEU A 8 -37.24 20.70 -8.44
C LEU A 8 -37.84 19.33 -8.11
N THR A 9 -36.99 18.29 -8.11
CA THR A 9 -37.39 16.93 -7.74
C THR A 9 -37.15 16.68 -6.26
N GLY A 10 -37.71 15.59 -5.73
CA GLY A 10 -37.36 15.11 -4.39
C GLY A 10 -35.86 14.82 -4.21
N GLN A 11 -35.16 14.43 -5.29
CA GLN A 11 -33.71 14.26 -5.26
C GLN A 11 -32.99 15.61 -5.17
N SER A 12 -33.42 16.61 -5.94
CA SER A 12 -32.87 17.97 -5.89
C SER A 12 -32.96 18.56 -4.48
N ILE A 13 -34.08 18.34 -3.77
CA ILE A 13 -34.25 18.77 -2.38
C ILE A 13 -33.27 18.06 -1.46
N ARG A 14 -33.06 16.74 -1.63
CA ARG A 14 -32.07 15.97 -0.86
C ARG A 14 -30.65 16.45 -1.10
N ASP A 15 -30.27 16.71 -2.35
CA ASP A 15 -28.93 17.18 -2.73
C ASP A 15 -28.67 18.57 -2.15
N ILE A 16 -29.65 19.49 -2.24
CA ILE A 16 -29.57 20.81 -1.61
C ILE A 16 -29.41 20.65 -0.09
N LYS A 17 -30.21 19.79 0.54
CA LYS A 17 -30.17 19.52 1.98
C LYS A 17 -28.79 19.02 2.40
N ASP A 18 -28.25 18.01 1.73
CA ASP A 18 -26.90 17.49 1.99
C ASP A 18 -25.84 18.59 1.81
N HIS A 19 -25.93 19.33 0.71
CA HIS A 19 -24.99 20.40 0.39
C HIS A 19 -24.95 21.50 1.45
N ILE A 20 -26.10 22.04 1.87
CA ILE A 20 -26.16 23.09 2.90
C ILE A 20 -25.81 22.56 4.29
N SER A 21 -26.15 21.30 4.58
CA SER A 21 -25.77 20.62 5.83
C SER A 21 -24.26 20.52 5.97
N ALA A 22 -23.57 20.20 4.87
CA ALA A 22 -22.12 20.12 4.78
C ALA A 22 -21.46 21.51 4.85
N ILE A 23 -21.92 22.45 3.99
CA ILE A 23 -21.31 23.78 3.83
C ILE A 23 -21.30 24.57 5.13
N TYR A 24 -22.43 24.59 5.82
CA TYR A 24 -22.62 25.40 7.00
C TYR A 24 -22.51 24.59 8.29
N SER A 25 -22.04 23.34 8.23
CA SER A 25 -21.92 22.43 9.37
C SER A 25 -21.32 23.08 10.63
N LYS A 26 -20.20 23.81 10.49
CA LYS A 26 -19.56 24.51 11.61
C LYS A 26 -20.34 25.72 12.10
N ILE A 27 -21.01 26.45 11.22
CA ILE A 27 -21.83 27.63 11.56
C ILE A 27 -23.11 27.20 12.29
N LEU A 28 -23.75 26.12 11.84
CA LEU A 28 -24.98 25.56 12.41
C LEU A 28 -24.80 24.94 13.80
N THR A 29 -23.57 24.88 14.32
CA THR A 29 -23.35 24.54 15.74
C THR A 29 -23.79 25.68 16.67
N ASN A 30 -23.85 26.91 16.16
CA ASN A 30 -24.37 28.05 16.92
C ASN A 30 -25.89 27.96 17.03
N LYS A 31 -26.38 27.78 18.27
CA LYS A 31 -27.82 27.68 18.58
C LYS A 31 -28.63 28.93 18.18
N SER A 32 -27.98 30.07 18.00
CA SER A 32 -28.61 31.30 17.53
C SER A 32 -28.90 31.32 16.02
N ILE A 33 -28.39 30.35 15.26
CA ILE A 33 -28.57 30.26 13.81
C ILE A 33 -29.51 29.10 13.50
N ASN A 34 -30.67 29.40 12.90
CA ASN A 34 -31.64 28.40 12.48
C ASN A 34 -31.80 28.44 10.96
N LEU A 35 -31.37 27.37 10.28
CA LEU A 35 -31.56 27.19 8.85
C LEU A 35 -32.62 26.13 8.61
N LYS A 36 -33.64 26.48 7.82
CA LYS A 36 -34.72 25.56 7.43
C LYS A 36 -34.82 25.48 5.91
N LEU A 37 -35.09 24.28 5.39
CA LEU A 37 -35.45 24.04 3.99
C LEU A 37 -36.85 23.45 3.98
N ASN A 38 -37.81 24.11 3.33
CA ASN A 38 -39.22 23.70 3.30
C ASN A 38 -39.80 23.45 4.70
N GLY A 39 -39.43 24.30 5.67
CA GLY A 39 -39.89 24.18 7.06
C GLY A 39 -39.12 23.15 7.92
N GLU A 40 -38.38 22.24 7.31
CA GLU A 40 -37.56 21.27 8.03
C GLU A 40 -36.22 21.87 8.45
N GLN A 41 -35.82 21.66 9.71
CA GLN A 41 -34.53 22.13 10.23
C GLN A 41 -33.37 21.36 9.59
N ILE A 42 -32.36 22.10 9.13
CA ILE A 42 -31.12 21.53 8.60
C ILE A 42 -30.22 21.10 9.76
N LYS A 43 -29.80 19.84 9.73
CA LYS A 43 -28.84 19.29 10.70
C LYS A 43 -27.42 19.42 10.15
N PRO A 44 -26.43 19.83 10.96
CA PRO A 44 -25.05 19.94 10.49
C PRO A 44 -24.46 18.57 10.15
N LEU A 45 -23.76 18.48 9.02
CA LEU A 45 -23.00 17.30 8.60
C LEU A 45 -21.49 17.55 8.82
N HIS A 46 -20.90 16.88 9.81
CA HIS A 46 -19.50 17.08 10.20
C HIS A 46 -18.58 16.03 9.57
N PHE A 47 -17.41 16.47 9.09
CA PHE A 47 -16.37 15.56 8.55
C PHE A 47 -15.13 15.50 9.45
N ASP A 48 -15.09 16.33 10.49
CA ASP A 48 -13.97 16.56 11.41
C ASP A 48 -14.14 15.88 12.78
N LYS A 49 -15.24 15.16 12.98
CA LYS A 49 -15.58 14.48 14.25
C LYS A 49 -15.38 12.96 14.22
N GLU A 50 -15.30 12.37 13.02
CA GLU A 50 -15.28 10.93 12.81
C GLU A 50 -13.87 10.48 12.42
N TRP A 51 -13.05 10.19 13.42
CA TRP A 51 -11.68 9.71 13.24
C TRP A 51 -11.54 8.31 13.82
N SER A 52 -10.92 7.42 13.04
CA SER A 52 -10.46 6.14 13.55
C SER A 52 -9.23 6.32 14.41
N HIS A 53 -9.28 5.84 15.64
CA HIS A 53 -8.19 5.89 16.62
C HIS A 53 -7.41 4.58 16.66
N ASN A 54 -7.00 4.09 15.50
CA ASN A 54 -6.07 2.98 15.49
C ASN A 54 -4.79 3.40 16.27
N PRO A 55 -4.40 2.67 17.33
CA PRO A 55 -3.26 3.06 18.18
C PRO A 55 -1.92 3.16 17.43
N ASP A 56 -1.77 2.39 16.35
CA ASP A 56 -0.57 2.39 15.51
C ASP A 56 -0.52 3.60 14.57
N VAL A 57 -1.68 4.21 14.28
CA VAL A 57 -1.82 5.34 13.34
C VAL A 57 -2.88 6.34 13.85
N PRO A 58 -2.61 7.04 14.97
CA PRO A 58 -3.57 7.98 15.53
C PRO A 58 -3.76 9.20 14.61
N PRO A 59 -4.92 9.88 14.68
CA PRO A 59 -5.11 11.17 14.01
C PRO A 59 -4.19 12.23 14.64
N LYS A 60 -3.68 13.15 13.82
CA LYS A 60 -2.76 14.21 14.25
C LYS A 60 -3.19 15.57 13.69
N GLY A 61 -3.08 16.59 14.54
CA GLY A 61 -3.41 17.97 14.24
C GLY A 61 -2.19 18.87 14.27
N PHE A 62 -2.22 19.92 13.45
CA PHE A 62 -1.24 20.99 13.42
C PHE A 62 -1.97 22.31 13.49
N ASP A 63 -1.57 23.19 14.41
CA ASP A 63 -2.15 24.52 14.61
C ASP A 63 -1.08 25.57 14.31
N LEU A 64 -1.23 26.23 13.16
CA LEU A 64 -0.32 27.22 12.61
C LEU A 64 -0.95 28.60 12.72
N THR A 65 -0.13 29.57 13.06
CA THR A 65 -0.47 30.98 12.85
C THR A 65 0.59 31.64 11.99
N ALA A 66 0.19 32.20 10.86
CA ALA A 66 1.09 32.82 9.90
C ALA A 66 0.67 34.26 9.61
N ARG A 67 1.66 35.13 9.35
CA ARG A 67 1.41 36.47 8.80
C ARG A 67 1.56 36.43 7.28
N VAL A 68 0.57 36.93 6.56
CA VAL A 68 0.60 37.09 5.11
C VAL A 68 0.37 38.56 4.80
N GLY A 69 1.45 39.26 4.40
CA GLY A 69 1.46 40.71 4.35
C GLY A 69 1.36 41.30 5.75
N LYS A 70 0.35 42.14 6.00
CA LYS A 70 0.08 42.75 7.32
C LYS A 70 -0.91 41.96 8.17
N GLU A 71 -1.61 41.01 7.55
CA GLU A 71 -2.71 40.29 8.17
C GLU A 71 -2.26 38.96 8.78
N GLN A 72 -2.98 38.54 9.81
CA GLN A 72 -2.76 37.26 10.48
C GLN A 72 -3.79 36.23 10.02
N VAL A 73 -3.32 35.02 9.73
CA VAL A 73 -4.14 33.88 9.33
C VAL A 73 -3.84 32.72 10.26
N SER A 74 -4.88 32.12 10.83
CA SER A 74 -4.79 30.86 11.57
C SER A 74 -5.15 29.71 10.65
N VAL A 75 -4.34 28.66 10.67
CA VAL A 75 -4.56 27.44 9.91
C VAL A 75 -4.49 26.23 10.83
N LYS A 76 -5.53 25.40 10.83
CA LYS A 76 -5.51 24.08 11.45
C LYS A 76 -5.53 23.00 10.39
N ILE A 77 -4.61 22.04 10.46
CA ILE A 77 -4.58 20.88 9.57
C ILE A 77 -4.70 19.63 10.41
N THR A 78 -5.74 18.85 10.20
CA THR A 78 -5.94 17.55 10.87
C THR A 78 -5.88 16.45 9.83
N GLY A 79 -5.05 15.44 10.06
CA GLY A 79 -5.03 14.22 9.27
C GLY A 79 -5.40 13.01 10.11
N GLY A 80 -5.99 12.00 9.48
CA GLY A 80 -6.35 10.77 10.15
C GLY A 80 -6.92 9.72 9.21
N LEU A 81 -7.20 8.56 9.77
CA LEU A 81 -7.99 7.52 9.12
C LEU A 81 -9.46 7.66 9.51
N ILE A 82 -10.36 7.27 8.61
CA ILE A 82 -11.81 7.15 8.87
C ILE A 82 -12.22 5.68 8.88
N ALA A 83 -13.35 5.36 9.52
CA ALA A 83 -13.85 4.00 9.63
C ALA A 83 -14.42 3.48 8.30
N GLU A 84 -15.09 4.35 7.55
CA GLU A 84 -15.75 4.02 6.29
C GLU A 84 -15.07 4.76 5.13
N GLY A 85 -14.47 4.00 4.22
CA GLY A 85 -13.86 4.55 3.02
C GLY A 85 -14.83 4.61 1.86
N GLY A 86 -14.26 4.58 0.65
CA GLY A 86 -15.02 4.39 -0.57
C GLY A 86 -14.21 3.67 -1.64
N ASP A 87 -14.67 3.73 -2.88
CA ASP A 87 -14.05 3.09 -4.03
C ASP A 87 -13.33 4.11 -4.94
N SER A 88 -12.90 3.65 -6.12
CA SER A 88 -12.15 4.43 -7.11
C SER A 88 -12.81 5.78 -7.41
N GLY A 89 -12.32 6.84 -6.76
CA GLY A 89 -12.84 8.21 -6.89
C GLY A 89 -14.04 8.57 -6.00
N HIS A 90 -14.77 7.60 -5.46
CA HIS A 90 -16.01 7.81 -4.70
C HIS A 90 -15.82 7.64 -3.20
N GLY A 91 -16.57 8.40 -2.39
CA GLY A 91 -16.55 8.31 -0.93
C GLY A 91 -15.98 9.55 -0.24
N GLU A 92 -16.09 9.59 1.08
CA GLU A 92 -15.79 10.74 1.93
C GLU A 92 -14.32 10.77 2.40
N TYR A 93 -13.38 10.73 1.45
CA TYR A 93 -11.94 10.74 1.73
C TYR A 93 -11.18 11.72 0.83
N GLY A 94 -9.95 12.04 1.21
CA GLY A 94 -9.18 13.11 0.58
C GLY A 94 -9.21 14.39 1.43
N VAL A 95 -9.05 15.54 0.78
CA VAL A 95 -8.88 16.82 1.48
C VAL A 95 -10.18 17.62 1.53
N TYR A 96 -10.51 18.13 2.71
CA TYR A 96 -11.62 19.05 2.94
C TYR A 96 -11.03 20.38 3.37
N ILE A 97 -11.52 21.47 2.79
CA ILE A 97 -10.98 22.81 3.06
C ILE A 97 -12.11 23.72 3.50
N TYR A 98 -11.94 24.27 4.70
CA TYR A 98 -12.81 25.26 5.31
C TYR A 98 -12.12 26.62 5.31
N CYS A 99 -12.87 27.67 4.99
CA CYS A 99 -12.43 29.06 5.10
C CYS A 99 -13.47 29.81 5.93
N ASN A 100 -13.06 30.38 7.06
CA ASN A 100 -13.95 31.08 8.00
C ASN A 100 -15.22 30.27 8.34
N ASN A 101 -15.03 29.00 8.76
CA ASN A 101 -16.09 28.04 9.09
C ASN A 101 -17.03 27.61 7.95
N ARG A 102 -16.80 28.05 6.71
CA ARG A 102 -17.52 27.58 5.51
C ARG A 102 -16.72 26.48 4.82
N LEU A 103 -17.34 25.33 4.54
CA LEU A 103 -16.72 24.33 3.66
C LEU A 103 -16.66 24.88 2.23
N ILE A 104 -15.46 24.94 1.67
CA ILE A 104 -15.22 25.40 0.29
C ILE A 104 -15.08 24.21 -0.65
N VAL A 105 -14.37 23.17 -0.21
CA VAL A 105 -14.15 21.95 -0.99
C VAL A 105 -14.34 20.71 -0.12
N ARG A 106 -15.14 19.77 -0.61
CA ARG A 106 -15.42 18.47 -0.01
C ARG A 106 -14.62 17.39 -0.75
N SER A 107 -13.90 16.53 -0.03
CA SER A 107 -13.39 15.27 -0.60
C SER A 107 -12.49 15.46 -1.84
N LEU A 108 -11.62 16.48 -1.84
CA LEU A 108 -10.72 16.82 -2.95
C LEU A 108 -9.67 15.74 -3.18
N LYS A 109 -9.54 15.31 -4.43
CA LYS A 109 -8.63 14.23 -4.88
C LYS A 109 -7.82 14.61 -6.11
N THR A 110 -7.28 15.82 -6.13
CA THR A 110 -6.54 16.37 -7.28
C THR A 110 -5.02 16.40 -7.03
N PRO A 111 -4.19 16.59 -8.07
CA PRO A 111 -2.74 16.64 -7.94
C PRO A 111 -2.24 17.72 -6.97
N GLU A 112 -2.99 18.81 -6.79
CA GLU A 112 -2.62 19.93 -5.92
C GLU A 112 -2.62 19.53 -4.43
N VAL A 113 -3.34 18.47 -4.09
CA VAL A 113 -3.38 17.87 -2.74
C VAL A 113 -2.76 16.47 -2.70
N GLY A 114 -1.97 16.11 -3.72
CA GLY A 114 -1.09 14.95 -3.70
C GLY A 114 -1.56 13.74 -4.51
N PHE A 115 -2.76 13.75 -5.09
CA PHE A 115 -3.30 12.65 -5.90
C PHE A 115 -2.68 12.60 -7.30
N SER A 116 -1.39 12.31 -7.34
CA SER A 116 -0.56 12.22 -8.54
C SER A 116 0.41 11.03 -8.42
N LYS A 117 0.90 10.54 -9.57
CA LYS A 117 1.89 9.45 -9.60
C LYS A 117 3.19 9.91 -8.93
N GLY A 118 3.72 9.12 -7.99
CA GLY A 118 4.93 9.45 -7.23
C GLY A 118 4.67 10.10 -5.87
N GLN A 119 3.44 10.57 -5.61
CA GLN A 119 3.00 11.09 -4.31
C GLN A 119 2.00 10.12 -3.67
N VAL A 120 0.72 10.50 -3.61
CA VAL A 120 -0.37 9.67 -3.07
C VAL A 120 -0.81 8.64 -4.11
N GLY A 121 -0.64 8.87 -5.41
CA GLY A 121 -1.17 8.02 -6.47
C GLY A 121 -2.64 8.33 -6.81
N VAL A 122 -3.25 7.45 -7.60
CA VAL A 122 -4.64 7.62 -8.06
C VAL A 122 -5.65 7.20 -6.97
N PRO A 123 -6.84 7.83 -6.90
CA PRO A 123 -7.94 7.42 -6.03
C PRO A 123 -8.26 5.92 -6.17
N HIS A 124 -8.22 5.18 -5.07
CA HIS A 124 -8.40 3.73 -5.04
C HIS A 124 -8.88 3.26 -3.65
N ASN A 125 -9.57 2.13 -3.57
CA ASN A 125 -10.10 1.60 -2.32
C ASN A 125 -9.04 1.37 -1.22
N SER A 126 -7.79 1.08 -1.61
CA SER A 126 -6.69 0.84 -0.67
C SER A 126 -6.24 2.10 0.07
N ILE A 127 -6.55 3.30 -0.44
CA ILE A 127 -6.19 4.59 0.15
C ILE A 127 -7.40 5.38 0.67
N SER A 128 -8.61 4.83 0.50
CA SER A 128 -9.86 5.56 0.70
C SER A 128 -10.24 5.77 2.17
N LEU A 129 -9.36 5.45 3.11
CA LEU A 129 -9.53 5.75 4.53
C LEU A 129 -8.82 7.03 4.95
N ALA A 130 -7.97 7.62 4.11
CA ALA A 130 -7.23 8.82 4.48
C ALA A 130 -8.06 10.09 4.28
N ARG A 131 -8.24 10.86 5.35
CA ARG A 131 -8.92 12.17 5.31
C ARG A 131 -8.01 13.24 5.90
N VAL A 132 -8.01 14.41 5.28
CA VAL A 132 -7.36 15.62 5.81
C VAL A 132 -8.37 16.76 5.83
N ILE A 133 -8.49 17.42 6.98
CA ILE A 133 -9.31 18.61 7.18
C ILE A 133 -8.38 19.81 7.34
N VAL A 134 -8.57 20.82 6.51
CA VAL A 134 -7.84 22.10 6.56
C VAL A 134 -8.83 23.19 6.93
N GLU A 135 -8.56 23.93 8.00
CA GLU A 135 -9.38 25.04 8.45
C GLU A 135 -8.56 26.32 8.45
N ILE A 136 -8.96 27.29 7.64
CA ILE A 136 -8.28 28.56 7.47
C ILE A 136 -9.20 29.65 8.02
N ASN A 137 -8.70 30.46 8.95
CA ASN A 137 -9.44 31.57 9.54
C ASN A 137 -8.63 32.87 9.45
N GLY A 138 -9.28 33.95 9.02
CA GLY A 138 -8.66 35.26 8.86
C GLY A 138 -9.47 36.21 7.98
N PRO A 139 -8.90 37.36 7.58
CA PRO A 139 -9.55 38.31 6.70
C PRO A 139 -9.96 37.67 5.36
N ALA A 140 -11.09 38.12 4.80
CA ALA A 140 -11.66 37.55 3.58
C ALA A 140 -10.68 37.61 2.38
N GLU A 141 -9.85 38.64 2.31
CA GLU A 141 -8.82 38.83 1.27
C GLU A 141 -7.68 37.82 1.35
N GLN A 142 -7.52 37.15 2.50
CA GLN A 142 -6.49 36.12 2.70
C GLN A 142 -7.04 34.70 2.56
N MET A 143 -8.34 34.54 2.27
CA MET A 143 -8.93 33.22 2.10
C MET A 143 -8.62 32.71 0.69
N PRO A 144 -8.03 31.51 0.53
CA PRO A 144 -7.66 30.98 -0.77
C PRO A 144 -8.86 30.41 -1.55
N TRP A 145 -10.07 30.96 -1.41
CA TRP A 145 -11.22 30.54 -2.20
C TRP A 145 -11.21 31.22 -3.58
N ASN A 146 -11.94 30.65 -4.54
CA ASN A 146 -12.30 31.36 -5.76
C ASN A 146 -13.51 32.30 -5.53
N SER A 147 -13.84 33.12 -6.53
CA SER A 147 -14.95 34.08 -6.46
C SER A 147 -16.31 33.44 -6.15
N SER A 148 -16.54 32.20 -6.59
CA SER A 148 -17.77 31.44 -6.33
C SER A 148 -17.78 30.72 -4.98
N LYS A 149 -16.68 30.74 -4.21
CA LYS A 149 -16.52 30.05 -2.91
C LYS A 149 -16.90 28.56 -2.99
N SER A 150 -16.60 27.94 -4.14
CA SER A 150 -16.84 26.53 -4.46
C SER A 150 -15.57 25.80 -4.89
N GLY A 151 -14.43 26.49 -4.84
CA GLY A 151 -13.12 25.97 -5.18
C GLY A 151 -12.03 26.78 -4.49
N ILE A 152 -10.82 26.26 -4.55
CA ILE A 152 -9.62 26.90 -3.99
C ILE A 152 -8.81 27.52 -5.12
N ASP A 153 -8.36 28.76 -4.92
CA ASP A 153 -7.32 29.35 -5.73
C ASP A 153 -5.97 28.78 -5.30
N ILE A 154 -5.47 27.85 -6.10
CA ILE A 154 -4.21 27.15 -5.85
C ILE A 154 -3.00 28.11 -5.91
N LYS A 155 -3.12 29.28 -6.55
CA LYS A 155 -2.06 30.29 -6.62
C LYS A 155 -2.05 31.22 -5.41
N HIS A 156 -3.06 31.15 -4.55
CA HIS A 156 -3.15 32.01 -3.38
C HIS A 156 -2.02 31.70 -2.38
N LYS A 157 -1.41 32.77 -1.82
CA LYS A 157 -0.23 32.67 -0.93
C LYS A 157 -0.45 31.74 0.26
N VAL A 158 -1.61 31.85 0.91
CA VAL A 158 -1.98 30.99 2.04
C VAL A 158 -2.03 29.51 1.64
N PHE A 159 -2.56 29.17 0.46
CA PHE A 159 -2.62 27.78 0.02
C PHE A 159 -1.22 27.24 -0.31
N GLN A 160 -0.41 28.02 -1.02
CA GLN A 160 0.98 27.67 -1.35
C GLN A 160 1.81 27.40 -0.08
N LEU A 161 1.62 28.20 0.97
CA LEU A 161 2.30 28.03 2.27
C LEU A 161 2.02 26.68 2.95
N ILE A 162 0.82 26.14 2.78
CA ILE A 162 0.38 24.92 3.51
C ILE A 162 0.32 23.68 2.62
N ARG A 163 0.47 23.85 1.31
CA ARG A 163 0.28 22.80 0.31
C ARG A 163 1.16 21.58 0.57
N GLU A 164 2.46 21.77 0.76
CA GLU A 164 3.38 20.65 0.99
C GLU A 164 3.04 19.90 2.27
N LYS A 165 2.59 20.60 3.32
CA LYS A 165 2.14 19.96 4.57
C LYS A 165 0.87 19.12 4.37
N ILE A 166 -0.08 19.62 3.57
CA ILE A 166 -1.29 18.86 3.20
C ILE A 166 -0.88 17.57 2.48
N ILE A 167 0.04 17.66 1.50
CA ILE A 167 0.52 16.51 0.72
C ILE A 167 1.26 15.52 1.62
N GLU A 168 2.12 15.99 2.52
CA GLU A 168 2.86 15.17 3.47
C GLU A 168 1.92 14.35 4.35
N ILE A 169 0.93 15.01 4.97
CA ILE A 169 -0.08 14.38 5.83
C ILE A 169 -0.91 13.39 5.03
N MET A 170 -1.35 13.76 3.82
CA MET A 170 -2.12 12.87 2.96
C MET A 170 -1.31 11.63 2.57
N LYS A 171 -0.03 11.79 2.21
CA LYS A 171 0.88 10.69 1.89
C LYS A 171 1.07 9.75 3.09
N HIS A 172 1.21 10.30 4.28
CA HIS A 172 1.30 9.52 5.52
C HIS A 172 0.05 8.64 5.72
N TYR A 173 -1.14 9.25 5.81
CA TYR A 173 -2.35 8.47 6.10
C TYR A 173 -2.78 7.54 4.95
N THR A 174 -2.47 7.87 3.69
CA THR A 174 -2.69 6.91 2.58
C THR A 174 -1.71 5.74 2.59
N THR A 175 -0.49 5.94 3.07
CA THR A 175 0.45 4.82 3.32
C THR A 175 -0.08 3.92 4.44
N ALA A 176 -0.58 4.49 5.53
CA ALA A 176 -1.20 3.73 6.60
C ALA A 176 -2.42 2.94 6.10
N SER A 177 -3.33 3.59 5.37
CA SER A 177 -4.50 2.96 4.74
C SER A 177 -4.10 1.75 3.89
N ARG A 178 -3.04 1.86 3.06
CA ARG A 178 -2.54 0.74 2.25
C ARG A 178 -2.01 -0.41 3.08
N ASN A 179 -1.28 -0.10 4.15
CA ASN A 179 -0.71 -1.11 5.03
C ASN A 179 -1.79 -1.90 5.78
N LEU A 180 -2.92 -1.26 6.04
CA LEU A 180 -4.10 -1.84 6.70
C LEU A 180 -5.04 -2.55 5.72
N PHE A 181 -4.85 -2.42 4.41
CA PHE A 181 -5.69 -3.09 3.41
C PHE A 181 -5.22 -4.54 3.16
N PRO A 182 -6.13 -5.55 3.17
CA PRO A 182 -7.60 -5.45 3.27
C PRO A 182 -8.18 -5.60 4.69
N GLU A 183 -7.35 -5.66 5.73
CA GLU A 183 -7.73 -5.91 7.14
C GLU A 183 -8.41 -4.71 7.84
N ARG A 184 -9.08 -3.82 7.10
CA ARG A 184 -9.70 -2.61 7.65
C ARG A 184 -10.84 -2.91 8.61
N GLU A 185 -11.63 -3.96 8.35
CA GLU A 185 -12.78 -4.33 9.18
C GLU A 185 -12.38 -4.74 10.59
N THR A 186 -11.20 -5.35 10.75
CA THR A 186 -10.70 -5.81 12.05
C THR A 186 -9.75 -4.82 12.71
N LYS A 187 -8.99 -4.05 11.93
CA LYS A 187 -7.95 -3.14 12.46
C LYS A 187 -8.36 -1.67 12.50
N ILE A 188 -9.45 -1.27 11.87
CA ILE A 188 -9.87 0.15 11.77
C ILE A 188 -11.31 0.36 12.19
N ALA A 189 -12.25 -0.41 11.64
CA ALA A 189 -13.68 -0.25 11.92
C ALA A 189 -14.07 -0.30 13.42
N PRO A 190 -13.38 -1.06 14.30
CA PRO A 190 -13.67 -1.05 15.74
C PRO A 190 -13.34 0.29 16.42
N PHE A 191 -12.40 1.06 15.89
CA PHE A 191 -11.95 2.32 16.47
C PHE A 191 -12.74 3.47 15.84
N LYS A 192 -13.78 3.95 16.53
CA LYS A 192 -14.69 4.99 15.99
C LYS A 192 -14.48 6.39 16.58
N GLN A 193 -13.68 6.53 17.62
CA GLN A 193 -13.45 7.81 18.30
C GLN A 193 -11.96 7.98 18.57
N GLY A 194 -11.37 9.02 17.98
CA GLY A 194 -9.98 9.40 18.20
C GLY A 194 -9.84 10.81 18.73
N LYS A 195 -8.96 10.97 19.71
CA LYS A 195 -8.51 12.28 20.17
C LYS A 195 -7.40 12.74 19.23
N ILE A 196 -7.54 13.95 18.70
CA ILE A 196 -6.50 14.60 17.93
C ILE A 196 -5.54 15.28 18.90
N ASP A 197 -4.26 14.98 18.77
CA ASP A 197 -3.21 15.75 19.42
C ASP A 197 -2.73 16.86 18.49
N PHE A 198 -2.77 18.12 18.97
CA PHE A 198 -2.45 19.29 18.18
C PHE A 198 -1.06 19.81 18.52
N GLU A 199 -0.17 19.75 17.52
CA GLU A 199 1.14 20.37 17.57
C GLU A 199 1.02 21.85 17.20
N LYS A 200 1.45 22.75 18.09
CA LYS A 200 1.49 24.18 17.81
C LYS A 200 2.73 24.52 16.99
N ILE A 201 2.53 25.19 15.86
CA ILE A 201 3.58 25.63 14.95
C ILE A 201 3.60 27.16 14.97
N GLN A 202 4.71 27.74 15.41
CA GLN A 202 4.83 29.19 15.59
C GLN A 202 5.29 29.89 14.30
N SER A 203 5.96 29.18 13.40
CA SER A 203 6.52 29.75 12.18
C SER A 203 6.43 28.82 10.98
N ILE A 204 6.50 29.38 9.77
CA ILE A 204 6.46 28.61 8.51
C ILE A 204 7.64 27.65 8.42
N SER A 205 8.82 28.03 8.91
CA SER A 205 10.02 27.18 8.92
C SER A 205 9.94 26.00 9.89
N GLU A 206 9.07 26.08 10.91
CA GLU A 206 8.76 24.93 11.79
C GLU A 206 7.81 23.93 11.13
N ILE A 207 7.01 24.35 10.14
CA ILE A 207 6.11 23.44 9.40
C ILE A 207 6.91 22.30 8.77
N GLU A 208 8.05 22.61 8.14
CA GLU A 208 8.94 21.64 7.49
C GLU A 208 9.63 20.70 8.50
N LYS A 209 9.81 21.13 9.75
CA LYS A 209 10.46 20.35 10.81
C LYS A 209 9.49 19.49 11.61
N SER A 210 8.20 19.81 11.57
CA SER A 210 7.16 19.09 12.31
C SER A 210 7.02 17.65 11.79
N ALA A 211 7.37 16.68 12.63
CA ALA A 211 7.41 15.27 12.25
C ALA A 211 6.03 14.62 12.36
N LEU A 212 5.67 13.83 11.35
CA LEU A 212 4.58 12.87 11.46
C LEU A 212 5.05 11.63 12.22
N PRO A 213 4.17 10.93 12.95
CA PRO A 213 4.55 9.70 13.63
C PRO A 213 5.08 8.68 12.62
N VAL A 214 5.98 7.80 13.05
CA VAL A 214 6.44 6.71 12.18
C VAL A 214 5.30 5.71 12.06
N ILE A 215 4.86 5.42 10.83
CA ILE A 215 3.89 4.35 10.60
C ILE A 215 4.62 3.01 10.83
N PRO A 216 4.24 2.21 11.83
CA PRO A 216 4.85 0.89 12.00
C PRO A 216 4.62 0.06 10.73
N LYS A 217 5.58 -0.81 10.39
CA LYS A 217 5.43 -1.71 9.23
C LYS A 217 4.40 -2.79 9.57
N LEU A 218 3.12 -2.46 9.38
CA LEU A 218 2.00 -3.35 9.75
C LEU A 218 1.94 -4.62 8.88
N LYS A 219 2.48 -4.58 7.65
CA LYS A 219 2.55 -5.72 6.73
C LYS A 219 3.99 -6.20 6.57
N LYS A 220 4.28 -7.40 7.08
CA LYS A 220 5.55 -8.09 6.85
C LYS A 220 5.76 -8.33 5.36
N ARG A 221 6.97 -8.05 4.85
CA ARG A 221 7.33 -8.32 3.45
C ARG A 221 7.32 -9.83 3.20
N MET A 222 7.18 -10.24 1.93
CA MET A 222 7.24 -11.66 1.59
C MET A 222 8.55 -12.31 2.07
N SER A 223 9.67 -11.59 1.95
CA SER A 223 10.97 -11.96 2.50
C SER A 223 10.90 -12.31 3.99
N ASP A 224 10.26 -11.43 4.76
CA ASP A 224 10.18 -11.55 6.21
C ASP A 224 9.27 -12.72 6.56
N LYS A 225 8.16 -12.91 5.83
CA LYS A 225 7.25 -14.05 6.02
C LYS A 225 7.94 -15.39 5.75
N VAL A 226 8.69 -15.51 4.66
CA VAL A 226 9.42 -16.75 4.33
C VAL A 226 10.49 -17.01 5.39
N LYS A 227 11.23 -15.98 5.81
CA LYS A 227 12.25 -16.10 6.86
C LYS A 227 11.65 -16.54 8.19
N ASP A 228 10.55 -15.93 8.61
CA ASP A 228 9.86 -16.28 9.86
C ASP A 228 9.35 -17.72 9.85
N LEU A 229 8.75 -18.17 8.73
CA LEU A 229 8.25 -19.55 8.59
C LEU A 229 9.35 -20.61 8.67
N ASN A 230 10.57 -20.26 8.29
CA ASN A 230 11.72 -21.16 8.28
C ASN A 230 12.71 -20.89 9.41
N LEU A 231 12.45 -19.94 10.32
CA LEU A 231 13.43 -19.52 11.33
C LEU A 231 13.90 -20.68 12.21
N SER A 232 12.98 -21.55 12.64
CA SER A 232 13.33 -22.72 13.44
C SER A 232 14.15 -23.74 12.63
N LEU A 233 13.76 -23.97 11.37
CA LEU A 233 14.45 -24.90 10.47
C LEU A 233 15.85 -24.39 10.11
N ALA A 234 16.00 -23.10 9.84
CA ALA A 234 17.28 -22.46 9.55
C ALA A 234 18.22 -22.45 10.76
N LYS A 235 17.70 -22.43 11.99
CA LYS A 235 18.52 -22.59 13.21
C LYS A 235 19.08 -24.01 13.35
N SER A 236 18.27 -25.02 13.06
CA SER A 236 18.70 -26.42 13.14
C SER A 236 19.50 -26.88 11.91
N GLU A 237 19.22 -26.29 10.74
CA GLU A 237 19.77 -26.70 9.44
C GLU A 237 20.20 -25.45 8.64
N PRO A 238 21.31 -24.80 9.00
CA PRO A 238 21.70 -23.51 8.40
C PRO A 238 21.92 -23.53 6.89
N TRP A 239 22.25 -24.70 6.32
CA TRP A 239 22.47 -24.87 4.88
C TRP A 239 21.21 -24.63 4.03
N ILE A 240 20.00 -24.77 4.60
CA ILE A 240 18.74 -24.55 3.85
C ILE A 240 18.43 -23.07 3.57
N VAL A 241 19.18 -22.14 4.16
CA VAL A 241 18.95 -20.69 4.04
C VAL A 241 19.04 -20.23 2.58
N GLY A 242 20.09 -20.64 1.87
CA GLY A 242 20.29 -20.27 0.47
C GLY A 242 19.12 -20.71 -0.41
N THR A 243 18.54 -21.88 -0.13
CA THR A 243 17.44 -22.44 -0.91
C THR A 243 16.17 -21.60 -0.89
N TYR A 244 15.72 -21.15 0.30
CA TYR A 244 14.49 -20.34 0.37
C TYR A 244 14.73 -18.86 0.05
N GLU A 245 15.94 -18.34 0.28
CA GLU A 245 16.28 -16.96 -0.05
C GLU A 245 16.29 -16.73 -1.56
N VAL A 246 16.68 -17.72 -2.36
CA VAL A 246 16.54 -17.63 -3.82
C VAL A 246 15.08 -17.40 -4.24
N ILE A 247 14.11 -18.09 -3.63
CA ILE A 247 12.69 -17.85 -3.91
C ILE A 247 12.28 -16.42 -3.51
N VAL A 248 12.81 -15.89 -2.41
CA VAL A 248 12.58 -14.48 -2.04
C VAL A 248 13.14 -13.52 -3.08
N MET A 249 14.34 -13.79 -3.58
CA MET A 249 15.00 -12.99 -4.62
C MET A 249 14.23 -13.02 -5.94
N THR A 250 13.74 -14.20 -6.37
CA THR A 250 13.01 -14.32 -7.63
C THR A 250 11.70 -13.54 -7.61
N GLU A 251 10.95 -13.57 -6.50
CA GLU A 251 9.74 -12.75 -6.32
C GLU A 251 10.09 -11.24 -6.32
N GLY A 252 11.23 -10.87 -5.73
CA GLY A 252 11.76 -9.51 -5.75
C GLY A 252 12.07 -9.02 -7.18
N ILE A 253 12.77 -9.83 -7.97
CA ILE A 253 13.13 -9.54 -9.36
C ILE A 253 11.89 -9.49 -10.25
N LYS A 254 10.91 -10.39 -10.04
CA LYS A 254 9.66 -10.45 -10.81
C LYS A 254 8.90 -9.12 -10.79
N SER A 255 8.97 -8.40 -9.67
CA SER A 255 8.34 -7.08 -9.47
C SER A 255 9.04 -5.92 -10.20
N LYS A 256 10.21 -6.15 -10.79
CA LYS A 256 11.01 -5.12 -11.49
C LYS A 256 10.77 -5.15 -13.00
N ASN A 257 11.01 -4.01 -13.63
CA ASN A 257 10.88 -3.83 -15.08
C ASN A 257 12.23 -4.03 -15.78
N PHE A 258 12.81 -5.22 -15.67
CA PHE A 258 13.97 -5.60 -16.48
C PHE A 258 13.55 -6.46 -17.66
N GLU A 259 14.08 -6.17 -18.85
CA GLU A 259 13.78 -6.91 -20.07
C GLU A 259 14.17 -8.39 -19.96
N THR A 260 15.26 -8.69 -19.27
CA THR A 260 15.81 -10.04 -19.12
C THR A 260 15.45 -10.71 -17.79
N LYS A 261 14.50 -10.15 -17.01
CA LYS A 261 14.16 -10.64 -15.65
C LYS A 261 13.86 -12.14 -15.61
N ASN A 262 13.15 -12.66 -16.60
CA ASN A 262 12.78 -14.07 -16.65
C ASN A 262 13.99 -14.99 -16.85
N ARG A 263 14.99 -14.55 -17.63
CA ARG A 263 16.24 -15.33 -17.81
C ARG A 263 17.00 -15.41 -16.49
N ILE A 264 17.10 -14.29 -15.77
CA ILE A 264 17.75 -14.24 -14.46
C ILE A 264 17.03 -15.15 -13.47
N ILE A 265 15.69 -15.06 -13.42
CA ILE A 265 14.88 -15.90 -12.53
C ILE A 265 15.03 -17.39 -12.87
N LEU A 266 15.04 -17.77 -14.16
CA LEU A 266 15.23 -19.16 -14.57
C LEU A 266 16.56 -19.73 -14.04
N ILE A 267 17.66 -18.98 -14.20
CA ILE A 267 18.99 -19.39 -13.72
C ILE A 267 19.01 -19.56 -12.21
N LEU A 268 18.44 -18.59 -11.47
CA LEU A 268 18.34 -18.65 -10.02
C LEU A 268 17.53 -19.87 -9.56
N LEU A 269 16.38 -20.13 -10.19
CA LEU A 269 15.53 -21.27 -9.85
C LEU A 269 16.23 -22.61 -10.11
N ASP A 270 16.88 -22.79 -11.26
CA ASP A 270 17.63 -24.03 -11.56
C ASP A 270 18.77 -24.24 -10.56
N SER A 271 19.54 -23.19 -10.27
CA SER A 271 20.61 -23.23 -9.27
C SER A 271 20.06 -23.59 -7.88
N SER A 272 18.90 -23.04 -7.48
CA SER A 272 18.29 -23.37 -6.18
C SER A 272 17.88 -24.83 -6.06
N ILE A 273 17.38 -25.43 -7.14
CA ILE A 273 17.01 -26.85 -7.19
C ILE A 273 18.27 -27.72 -7.10
N GLU A 274 19.32 -27.35 -7.83
CA GLU A 274 20.58 -28.08 -7.81
C GLU A 274 21.24 -28.05 -6.42
N ILE A 275 21.23 -26.89 -5.76
CA ILE A 275 21.66 -26.74 -4.37
C ILE A 275 20.78 -27.61 -3.46
N ALA A 276 19.45 -27.60 -3.65
CA ALA A 276 18.54 -28.40 -2.84
C ALA A 276 18.78 -29.91 -2.99
N PHE A 277 19.08 -30.39 -4.21
CA PHE A 277 19.47 -31.78 -4.45
C PHE A 277 20.77 -32.13 -3.75
N LYS A 278 21.80 -31.27 -3.87
CA LYS A 278 23.08 -31.48 -3.21
C LYS A 278 22.91 -31.55 -1.69
N ASP A 279 22.20 -30.59 -1.11
CA ASP A 279 22.00 -30.52 0.34
C ASP A 279 21.12 -31.68 0.85
N TYR A 280 20.16 -32.15 0.05
CA TYR A 280 19.38 -33.34 0.37
C TYR A 280 20.27 -34.60 0.43
N LEU A 281 21.09 -34.83 -0.61
CA LEU A 281 22.01 -35.97 -0.63
C LEU A 281 23.06 -35.91 0.49
N THR A 282 23.52 -34.70 0.82
CA THR A 282 24.58 -34.50 1.83
C THR A 282 24.05 -34.62 3.25
N TYR A 283 22.89 -34.04 3.56
CA TYR A 283 22.43 -33.86 4.94
C TYR A 283 21.15 -34.61 5.31
N LYS A 284 20.32 -35.01 4.33
CA LYS A 284 19.03 -35.69 4.61
C LYS A 284 19.09 -37.19 4.36
N VAL A 285 19.89 -37.63 3.39
CA VAL A 285 20.14 -39.05 3.14
C VAL A 285 21.09 -39.58 4.22
N LYS A 286 20.57 -40.37 5.17
CA LYS A 286 21.36 -40.94 6.27
C LYS A 286 22.00 -42.29 5.94
N SER A 287 21.49 -42.99 4.94
CA SER A 287 21.91 -44.34 4.58
C SER A 287 23.19 -44.38 3.74
N HIS A 288 23.63 -43.25 3.19
CA HIS A 288 24.82 -43.16 2.36
C HIS A 288 25.52 -41.83 2.59
N HIS A 289 26.85 -41.87 2.72
CA HIS A 289 27.68 -40.68 2.88
C HIS A 289 28.45 -40.40 1.59
N TYR A 290 28.28 -39.21 1.03
CA TYR A 290 29.01 -38.79 -0.17
C TYR A 290 30.26 -37.97 0.19
N THR A 291 31.38 -38.27 -0.46
CA THR A 291 32.56 -37.39 -0.43
C THR A 291 32.40 -36.27 -1.46
N ASP A 292 33.14 -35.17 -1.30
CA ASP A 292 33.11 -34.05 -2.26
C ASP A 292 33.43 -34.49 -3.69
N ALA A 293 34.40 -35.40 -3.86
CA ALA A 293 34.75 -35.96 -5.16
C ALA A 293 33.66 -36.88 -5.74
N ALA A 294 32.85 -37.53 -4.89
CA ALA A 294 31.69 -38.29 -5.33
C ALA A 294 30.55 -37.36 -5.76
N LEU A 295 30.24 -36.34 -4.95
CA LEU A 295 29.25 -35.32 -5.31
C LEU A 295 29.62 -34.61 -6.61
N ALA A 296 30.87 -34.17 -6.76
CA ALA A 296 31.33 -33.52 -7.98
C ALA A 296 31.13 -34.38 -9.23
N ARG A 297 31.42 -35.69 -9.14
CA ARG A 297 31.18 -36.64 -10.25
C ARG A 297 29.69 -36.82 -10.57
N ILE A 298 28.82 -36.82 -9.56
CA ILE A 298 27.37 -36.92 -9.76
C ILE A 298 26.83 -35.65 -10.40
N PHE A 299 27.28 -34.48 -9.93
CA PHE A 299 26.82 -33.16 -10.40
C PHE A 299 27.44 -32.72 -11.72
N ASP A 300 28.45 -33.42 -12.23
CA ASP A 300 28.97 -33.24 -13.59
C ASP A 300 27.89 -33.44 -14.67
N LYS A 301 26.93 -34.36 -14.40
CA LYS A 301 25.88 -34.72 -15.36
C LYS A 301 24.50 -34.69 -14.71
N ARG A 302 23.60 -33.87 -15.26
CA ARG A 302 22.25 -33.68 -14.70
C ARG A 302 21.43 -34.98 -14.58
N HIS A 303 21.55 -35.90 -15.53
CA HIS A 303 20.85 -37.18 -15.45
C HIS A 303 21.35 -38.02 -14.27
N SER A 304 22.65 -38.00 -13.98
CA SER A 304 23.24 -38.69 -12.83
C SER A 304 22.72 -38.11 -11.52
N VAL A 305 22.57 -36.78 -11.42
CA VAL A 305 21.90 -36.14 -10.26
C VAL A 305 20.46 -36.64 -10.11
N HIS A 306 19.69 -36.65 -11.19
CA HIS A 306 18.28 -37.08 -11.14
C HIS A 306 18.14 -38.55 -10.73
N GLU A 307 18.98 -39.44 -11.28
CA GLU A 307 19.03 -40.85 -10.91
C GLU A 307 19.39 -41.04 -9.44
N GLU A 308 20.39 -40.30 -8.94
CA GLU A 308 20.79 -40.40 -7.54
C GLU A 308 19.69 -39.92 -6.59
N ILE A 309 19.04 -38.79 -6.90
CA ILE A 309 17.92 -38.29 -6.09
C ILE A 309 16.73 -39.28 -6.09
N ARG A 310 16.44 -39.94 -7.22
CA ARG A 310 15.35 -40.92 -7.32
C ARG A 310 15.54 -42.11 -6.38
N LYS A 311 16.78 -42.57 -6.17
CA LYS A 311 17.08 -43.70 -5.27
C LYS A 311 16.60 -43.45 -3.84
N TYR A 312 16.69 -42.20 -3.37
CA TYR A 312 16.41 -41.87 -1.96
C TYR A 312 15.10 -41.11 -1.74
N SER A 313 14.53 -40.54 -2.80
CA SER A 313 13.32 -39.71 -2.71
C SER A 313 12.01 -40.50 -2.68
N ASN A 314 12.00 -41.84 -2.69
CA ASN A 314 10.79 -42.67 -2.48
C ASN A 314 9.53 -42.21 -3.24
N GLY A 315 9.65 -41.79 -4.50
CA GLY A 315 8.50 -41.33 -5.31
C GLY A 315 7.89 -40.00 -4.84
N ILE A 316 8.62 -39.20 -4.06
CA ILE A 316 8.24 -37.85 -3.63
C ILE A 316 7.93 -36.92 -4.81
N LEU A 317 8.64 -37.10 -5.92
CA LEU A 317 8.48 -36.38 -7.18
C LEU A 317 7.87 -37.32 -8.22
N ASP A 318 6.82 -36.85 -8.87
CA ASP A 318 6.12 -37.61 -9.91
C ASP A 318 6.80 -37.47 -11.28
N ILE A 319 6.37 -38.27 -12.27
CA ILE A 319 6.95 -38.26 -13.62
C ILE A 319 6.84 -36.87 -14.26
N SER A 320 5.75 -36.14 -13.99
CA SER A 320 5.55 -34.80 -14.51
C SER A 320 6.58 -33.82 -13.93
N ASP A 321 6.88 -33.91 -12.63
CA ASP A 321 7.93 -33.10 -11.99
C ASP A 321 9.28 -33.31 -12.67
N TRP A 322 9.67 -34.57 -12.92
CA TRP A 322 10.92 -34.91 -13.59
C TRP A 322 10.98 -34.40 -15.03
N ASN A 323 9.90 -34.57 -15.80
CA ASN A 323 9.82 -34.05 -17.15
C ASN A 323 9.94 -32.52 -17.18
N ASN A 324 9.31 -31.83 -16.22
CA ASN A 324 9.43 -30.38 -16.09
C ASN A 324 10.84 -29.95 -15.69
N LEU A 325 11.51 -30.68 -14.79
CA LEU A 325 12.92 -30.43 -14.44
C LEU A 325 13.83 -30.51 -15.67
N ASP A 326 13.67 -31.57 -16.47
CA ASP A 326 14.46 -31.74 -17.69
C ASP A 326 14.15 -30.65 -18.73
N TYR A 327 12.88 -30.26 -18.87
CA TYR A 327 12.47 -29.17 -19.74
C TYR A 327 13.15 -27.85 -19.36
N TYR A 328 13.04 -27.42 -18.09
CA TYR A 328 13.60 -26.15 -17.64
C TYR A 328 15.13 -26.15 -17.61
N TYR A 329 15.77 -27.29 -17.32
CA TYR A 329 17.21 -27.44 -17.46
C TYR A 329 17.66 -27.24 -18.91
N ARG A 330 16.99 -27.89 -19.87
CA ARG A 330 17.28 -27.68 -21.32
C ARG A 330 17.05 -26.23 -21.73
N LEU A 331 15.97 -25.61 -21.28
CA LEU A 331 15.69 -24.21 -21.55
C LEU A 331 16.82 -23.29 -21.02
N ARG A 332 17.35 -23.56 -19.83
CA ARG A 332 18.51 -22.84 -19.28
C ARG A 332 19.78 -23.10 -20.07
N CYS A 333 20.07 -24.34 -20.46
CA CYS A 333 21.21 -24.67 -21.32
C CYS A 333 21.13 -23.93 -22.66
N ASP A 334 19.93 -23.84 -23.24
CA ASP A 334 19.68 -23.13 -24.49
C ASP A 334 19.95 -21.62 -24.36
N LEU A 335 19.72 -21.02 -23.20
CA LEU A 335 20.09 -19.62 -22.96
C LEU A 335 21.60 -19.36 -23.03
N ILE A 336 22.41 -20.36 -22.66
CA ILE A 336 23.87 -20.21 -22.50
C ILE A 336 24.61 -20.67 -23.77
N HIS A 337 24.17 -21.78 -24.38
CA HIS A 337 24.96 -22.50 -25.37
C HIS A 337 24.45 -22.34 -26.82
N LYS A 338 23.26 -21.79 -27.04
CA LYS A 338 22.72 -21.58 -28.39
C LYS A 338 22.97 -20.16 -28.91
N ARG A 339 23.14 -20.05 -30.24
CA ARG A 339 23.39 -18.79 -30.95
C ARG A 339 22.24 -17.78 -30.81
N ALA A 340 21.00 -18.27 -30.77
CA ALA A 340 19.81 -17.47 -30.51
C ALA A 340 19.34 -17.71 -29.07
N SER A 341 19.13 -16.64 -28.31
CA SER A 341 18.66 -16.75 -26.94
C SER A 341 17.22 -17.27 -26.90
N ALA A 342 16.98 -18.34 -26.14
CA ALA A 342 15.63 -18.84 -25.91
C ALA A 342 14.74 -17.78 -25.24
N MET A 343 13.47 -17.75 -25.63
CA MET A 343 12.45 -16.92 -24.99
C MET A 343 11.93 -17.63 -23.74
N VAL A 344 11.83 -16.89 -22.63
CA VAL A 344 11.35 -17.41 -21.34
C VAL A 344 10.13 -16.60 -20.91
N LEU A 345 8.96 -17.23 -20.87
CA LEU A 345 7.69 -16.57 -20.62
C LEU A 345 7.42 -16.41 -19.12
N ASP A 346 6.55 -15.47 -18.75
CA ASP A 346 6.10 -15.31 -17.35
C ASP A 346 5.39 -16.56 -16.80
N THR A 347 4.72 -17.29 -17.69
CA THR A 347 4.08 -18.58 -17.39
C THR A 347 5.10 -19.66 -17.07
N ASP A 348 6.24 -19.69 -17.77
CA ASP A 348 7.35 -20.60 -17.50
C ASP A 348 7.93 -20.35 -16.10
N ILE A 349 8.18 -19.08 -15.78
CA ILE A 349 8.69 -18.68 -14.46
C ILE A 349 7.72 -19.05 -13.35
N THR A 350 6.42 -18.86 -13.57
CA THR A 350 5.41 -19.19 -12.56
C THR A 350 5.36 -20.70 -12.30
N LYS A 351 5.35 -21.52 -13.36
CA LYS A 351 5.38 -22.98 -13.26
C LYS A 351 6.66 -23.48 -12.60
N PHE A 352 7.82 -22.97 -13.01
CA PHE A 352 9.10 -23.41 -12.48
C PHE A 352 9.31 -22.97 -11.02
N THR A 353 8.83 -21.79 -10.64
CA THR A 353 8.82 -21.33 -9.24
C THR A 353 8.01 -22.28 -8.36
N ASN A 354 6.85 -22.74 -8.84
CA ASN A 354 6.01 -23.69 -8.10
C ASN A 354 6.68 -25.06 -7.97
N LEU A 355 7.34 -25.53 -9.04
CA LEU A 355 8.13 -26.76 -9.00
C LEU A 355 9.30 -26.67 -8.01
N ALA A 356 10.07 -25.58 -8.02
CA ALA A 356 11.15 -25.34 -7.06
C ALA A 356 10.61 -25.33 -5.62
N LYS A 357 9.52 -24.59 -5.34
CA LYS A 357 8.85 -24.58 -4.03
C LYS A 357 8.41 -25.98 -3.61
N LYS A 358 7.85 -26.80 -4.52
CA LYS A 358 7.46 -28.20 -4.26
C LYS A 358 8.68 -29.04 -3.87
N ILE A 359 9.78 -28.96 -4.63
CA ILE A 359 11.02 -29.70 -4.35
C ILE A 359 11.63 -29.28 -3.01
N HIS A 360 11.79 -27.98 -2.77
CA HIS A 360 12.35 -27.45 -1.51
C HIS A 360 11.53 -27.91 -0.30
N LYS A 361 10.20 -27.87 -0.41
CA LYS A 361 9.29 -28.34 0.64
C LYS A 361 9.43 -29.84 0.88
N LYS A 362 9.47 -30.63 -0.19
CA LYS A 362 9.43 -32.09 -0.11
C LYS A 362 10.76 -32.71 0.31
N LEU A 363 11.89 -32.19 -0.18
CA LEU A 363 13.21 -32.73 0.13
C LEU A 363 13.80 -32.13 1.41
N LEU A 364 13.63 -30.83 1.62
CA LEU A 364 14.30 -30.12 2.72
C LEU A 364 13.36 -29.65 3.83
N GLY A 365 12.04 -29.77 3.66
CA GLY A 365 11.05 -29.34 4.65
C GLY A 365 10.80 -27.84 4.67
N VAL A 366 11.32 -27.10 3.68
CA VAL A 366 11.17 -25.64 3.58
C VAL A 366 9.69 -25.24 3.43
N LYS A 367 9.30 -24.18 4.13
CA LYS A 367 7.92 -23.66 4.16
C LYS A 367 7.81 -22.36 3.36
N TYR A 368 6.72 -22.23 2.61
CA TYR A 368 6.37 -21.00 1.91
C TYR A 368 4.95 -20.56 2.30
N PRO A 369 4.65 -19.25 2.32
CA PRO A 369 3.30 -18.76 2.54
C PRO A 369 2.34 -19.38 1.51
N SER A 370 1.14 -19.74 1.95
CA SER A 370 0.08 -20.16 1.03
C SER A 370 -0.24 -19.02 0.07
N LEU A 371 -0.28 -19.33 -1.22
CA LEU A 371 -0.88 -18.44 -2.21
C LEU A 371 -2.37 -18.39 -1.86
N LYS A 372 -2.84 -17.26 -1.31
CA LYS A 372 -4.26 -16.94 -1.40
C LYS A 372 -4.51 -16.65 -2.88
N ASN A 373 -5.34 -17.49 -3.51
CA ASN A 373 -5.92 -17.21 -4.82
C ASN A 373 -6.62 -15.85 -4.81
#